data_AF-A0A955N3R0-F1
#
_entry.id   AF-A0A955N3R0-F1
#
_cell.length_a   1.000
_cell.length_b   1.000
_cell.length_c   1.000
_cell.angle_alpha   90.00
_cell.angle_beta   90.00
_cell.angle_gamma   90.00
#
_symmetry.space_group_name_H-M   'P 1'
#
loop_
_entity.id
_entity.type
_entity.pdbx_description
1 polymer ?
#
loop_
_entity_poly.entity_id
_entity_poly.type
_entity_poly.pdbx_seq_one_letter_code
_entity_poly.pdbx_strand_id
1 'polypeptide(L)' 'EQVVEYGEVTEQEIQIGNQSYYQAIFPDRAVSRACVHCHNAHQDSPKRDFKLNDVMGGLEILIPLH' A
#
# COMPACT_ATOMS: atom_id res chain seq x y z
N GLU A 1 -5.90 -5.97 1.12
CA GLU A 1 -5.85 -6.22 2.58
C GLU A 1 -4.51 -6.78 3.04
N GLN A 2 -3.98 -7.87 2.46
CA GLN A 2 -2.72 -8.49 2.93
C GLN A 2 -1.51 -7.54 3.02
N VAL A 3 -1.30 -6.67 2.03
CA VAL A 3 -0.16 -5.72 2.05
C VAL A 3 -0.31 -4.62 3.10
N VAL A 4 -1.54 -4.20 3.38
CA VAL A 4 -1.84 -3.17 4.40
C VAL A 4 -1.71 -3.75 5.81
N GLU A 5 -1.98 -5.06 5.98
CA GLU A 5 -1.96 -5.75 7.26
C GLU A 5 -0.58 -6.33 7.64
N TYR A 6 0.07 -7.05 6.72
CA TYR A 6 1.34 -7.74 6.98
C TYR A 6 2.57 -6.95 6.51
N GLY A 7 2.37 -5.96 5.62
CA GLY A 7 3.45 -5.15 5.08
C GLY A 7 4.42 -5.94 4.19
N GLU A 8 3.97 -7.03 3.60
CA GLU A 8 4.74 -7.81 2.63
C GLU A 8 4.34 -7.42 1.22
N VAL A 9 5.29 -7.47 0.29
CA VAL A 9 4.99 -7.31 -1.14
C VAL A 9 4.20 -8.53 -1.59
N THR A 10 3.10 -8.32 -2.31
CA THR A 10 2.34 -9.40 -2.93
C THR A 10 2.46 -9.29 -4.44
N GLU A 11 2.81 -10.39 -5.10
CA GLU A 11 2.93 -10.50 -6.55
C GLU A 11 2.11 -11.70 -7.03
N GLN A 12 1.21 -11.49 -7.98
CA GLN A 12 0.33 -12.54 -8.50
C GLN A 12 -0.18 -12.24 -9.91
N GLU A 13 -0.51 -13.28 -10.67
CA GLU A 13 -1.31 -13.12 -11.89
C GLU A 13 -2.79 -13.14 -11.55
N ILE A 14 -3.54 -12.16 -12.07
CA ILE A 14 -4.98 -12.03 -11.88
C ILE A 14 -5.70 -11.90 -13.21
N GLN A 15 -7.00 -12.21 -13.21
CA GLN A 15 -7.91 -11.95 -14.32
C GLN A 15 -8.82 -10.78 -13.96
N ILE A 16 -8.88 -9.76 -14.83
CA ILE A 16 -9.87 -8.68 -14.73
C ILE A 16 -10.67 -8.70 -16.03
N GLY A 17 -11.91 -9.20 -15.95
CA GLY A 17 -12.71 -9.50 -17.14
C GLY A 17 -12.07 -10.61 -17.98
N ASN A 18 -11.76 -10.32 -19.24
CA ASN A 18 -11.13 -11.27 -20.18
C ASN A 18 -9.63 -10.98 -20.41
N GLN A 19 -9.01 -10.17 -19.55
CA GLN A 19 -7.63 -9.74 -19.67
C GLN A 19 -6.82 -10.22 -18.46
N SER A 20 -5.68 -10.87 -18.71
CA SER A 20 -4.70 -11.23 -17.69
C SER A 20 -3.88 -10.01 -17.28
N TYR A 21 -3.53 -9.92 -15.99
CA TYR A 21 -2.61 -8.91 -15.47
C TYR A 21 -1.61 -9.54 -14.49
N TYR A 22 -0.38 -9.05 -14.52
CA TYR A 22 0.55 -9.18 -13.42
C TYR A 22 0.25 -8.07 -12.41
N GLN A 23 -0.15 -8.44 -11.21
CA GLN A 23 -0.45 -7.55 -10.11
C GLN A 23 0.70 -7.59 -9.10
N ALA A 24 1.24 -6.43 -8.76
CA ALA A 24 2.19 -6.26 -7.66
C ALA A 24 1.69 -5.18 -6.71
N ILE A 25 1.66 -5.46 -5.40
CA ILE A 25 1.22 -4.52 -4.38
C ILE A 25 2.35 -4.32 -3.38
N PHE A 26 2.80 -3.07 -3.22
CA PHE A 26 3.88 -2.66 -2.33
C PHE A 26 3.35 -1.84 -1.16
N PRO A 27 3.78 -2.11 0.09
CA PRO A 27 3.35 -1.33 1.24
C PRO A 27 4.02 0.04 1.27
N ASP A 28 3.24 1.11 1.42
CA ASP A 28 3.76 2.44 1.69
C ASP A 28 3.95 2.58 3.21
N ARG A 29 5.21 2.59 3.66
CA ARG A 29 5.56 2.61 5.07
C ARG A 29 5.87 4.03 5.53
N ALA A 30 5.60 4.29 6.80
CA ALA A 30 6.06 5.49 7.49
C ALA A 30 7.60 5.46 7.65
N VAL A 31 8.34 5.74 6.58
CA VAL A 31 9.81 5.60 6.53
C VAL A 31 10.55 6.73 7.25
N SER A 32 9.86 7.83 7.59
CA SER A 32 10.45 8.96 8.29
C SER A 32 9.52 9.53 9.36
N ARG A 33 10.10 10.25 10.32
CA ARG A 33 9.32 10.99 11.33
C ARG A 33 8.40 12.05 10.71
N ALA A 34 8.79 12.63 9.58
CA ALA A 34 7.97 13.60 8.87
C ALA A 34 6.68 12.95 8.34
N CYS A 35 6.78 11.72 7.80
CA CYS A 35 5.61 10.92 7.40
C CYS A 35 4.64 10.76 8.58
N VAL A 36 5.15 10.27 9.72
CA VAL A 36 4.34 10.07 10.93
C VAL A 36 3.69 11.37 11.41
N HIS A 37 4.47 12.45 11.49
CA HIS A 37 4.00 13.72 12.05
C HIS A 37 2.88 14.35 11.20
N CYS A 38 3.09 14.45 9.89
CA CYS A 38 2.10 15.06 9.00
C CYS A 38 0.82 14.23 8.98
N HIS A 39 0.92 12.91 8.77
CA HIS A 39 -0.26 12.05 8.71
C HIS A 39 -1.02 11.97 10.04
N ASN A 40 -0.34 12.00 11.20
CA ASN A 40 -1.07 12.04 12.47
C ASN A 40 -1.76 13.39 12.76
N ALA A 41 -1.25 14.49 12.20
CA ALA A 41 -1.78 15.83 12.40
C ALA A 41 -2.85 16.23 11.37
N HIS A 42 -2.83 15.65 10.17
CA HIS A 42 -3.70 16.07 9.07
C HIS A 42 -5.17 15.77 9.36
N GLN A 43 -6.04 16.75 9.07
CA GLN A 43 -7.46 16.65 9.38
C GLN A 43 -8.13 15.45 8.68
N ASP A 44 -7.75 15.21 7.43
CA ASP A 44 -8.31 14.16 6.56
C ASP A 44 -7.57 12.82 6.67
N SER A 45 -6.64 12.68 7.63
CA SER A 45 -5.94 11.41 7.78
C SER A 45 -6.90 10.30 8.24
N PRO A 46 -6.89 9.12 7.60
CA PRO A 46 -7.76 8.00 7.97
C PRO A 46 -7.43 7.40 9.34
N LYS A 47 -6.20 7.63 9.82
CA LYS A 47 -5.67 7.13 11.09
C LYS A 47 -4.66 8.14 11.66
N ARG A 48 -4.55 8.26 12.99
CA ARG A 48 -3.73 9.31 13.64
C ARG A 48 -2.74 8.83 14.70
N ASP A 49 -2.51 7.54 14.75
CA ASP A 49 -1.61 6.86 15.67
C ASP A 49 -0.53 6.06 14.92
N PHE A 50 -0.19 6.48 13.70
CA PHE A 50 0.92 5.88 12.95
C PHE A 50 2.23 5.98 13.74
N LYS A 51 3.02 4.92 13.66
CA LYS A 51 4.39 4.83 14.18
C LYS A 51 5.37 4.62 13.03
N LEU A 52 6.66 4.81 13.30
CA LEU A 52 7.69 4.57 12.31
C LEU A 52 7.62 3.11 11.83
N ASN A 53 7.69 2.92 10.52
CA ASN A 53 7.54 1.65 9.79
C ASN A 53 6.12 1.05 9.74
N ASP A 54 5.11 1.69 10.34
CA ASP A 54 3.71 1.30 10.12
C ASP A 54 3.37 1.41 8.64
N VAL A 55 2.50 0.52 8.16
CA VAL A 55 1.95 0.59 6.81
C VAL A 55 0.86 1.68 6.79
N MET A 56 1.07 2.69 5.95
CA MET A 56 0.19 3.84 5.80
C MET A 56 -0.74 3.70 4.59
N GLY A 57 -0.34 2.88 3.63
CA GLY A 57 -1.08 2.61 2.41
C GLY A 57 -0.37 1.57 1.55
N GLY A 58 -0.63 1.59 0.24
CA GLY A 58 0.08 0.74 -0.70
C GLY A 58 0.01 1.25 -2.13
N LEU A 59 0.98 0.83 -2.94
CA LEU A 59 1.03 1.05 -4.38
C LEU A 59 0.65 -0.26 -5.07
N GLU A 60 -0.43 -0.24 -5.85
CA GLU A 60 -0.83 -1.34 -6.72
C GLU A 60 -0.38 -1.06 -8.15
N ILE A 61 0.32 -2.03 -8.74
CA ILE A 61 0.78 -2.01 -10.12
C ILE A 61 0.08 -3.15 -10.85
N LEU A 62 -0.64 -2.82 -11.93
CA LEU A 62 -1.27 -3.78 -12.83
C LEU A 62 -0.62 -3.67 -14.20
N ILE A 63 0.06 -4.73 -14.63
CA ILE A 63 0.68 -4.81 -15.96
C ILE A 63 -0.15 -5.81 -16.79
N PRO A 64 -0.80 -5.38 -17.89
CA PRO A 64 -1.51 -6.29 -18.77
C PRO A 64 -0.58 -7.39 -19.28
N LEU A 65 -1.05 -8.62 -19.22
CA LEU A 65 -0.40 -9.77 -19.83
C LEU A 65 -1.21 -10.14 -21.08
N HIS A 66 -0.56 -9.98 -22.24
CA HIS A 66 -1.04 -10.26 -23.60
C HIS A 66 -2.03 -9.28 -24.23
#